data_AF-A0A4Q2D0C6-F1
#
_entry.id   AF-A0A4Q2D0C6-F1
#
_cell.length_a   1.000
_cell.length_b   1.000
_cell.length_c   1.000
_cell.angle_alpha   90.00
_cell.angle_beta   90.00
_cell.angle_gamma   90.00
#
_symmetry.space_group_name_H-M   'P 1'
#
loop_
_entity.id
_entity.type
_entity.pdbx_description
1 polymer ?
#
loop_
_entity_poly.entity_id
_entity_poly.type
_entity_poly.pdbx_seq_one_letter_code
_entity_poly.pdbx_strand_id
1 'polypeptide(L)'
;MKVWFVGRSRDTGDQLDAFVEKKDDFACWGVDDDYEVEGILLTPGTQIIMPPGMLHAVFTIEASVCSGCHYYSWPTMELTLHALVRSVILCEHINNTEEYGVQCRQILIRMMCFLHEVMILGDETHETNADLPRLTTAEDWRVLSSFFCLIKLLNVVTRSTYCPIKLPNRLAQETNHISLDQNQLSIDERQDMVWARGLIGQSMPVLSGRYGFDFEADLFDPMLAYYAVYIKTSFESAHPSPNTLFAEPYVYEMFQQQLQWVLDSRPAANDHYRLLSKMERPPQSMKYTDWTPPENFKWKEGQVCRRKSVDFYYMSGVHHGDILFFSAA
;
A
#
# COMPACT_ATOMS: atom_id res chain seq x y z
N MET A 1 -4.95 23.18 25.26
CA MET A 1 -3.93 23.24 24.18
C MET A 1 -3.26 21.88 24.04
N LYS A 2 -2.68 21.59 22.87
CA LYS A 2 -1.91 20.36 22.63
C LYS A 2 -0.52 20.69 22.10
N VAL A 3 0.47 19.89 22.47
CA VAL A 3 1.81 19.93 21.86
C VAL A 3 1.98 18.67 21.04
N TRP A 4 2.24 18.83 19.74
CA TRP A 4 2.58 17.77 18.82
C TRP A 4 4.08 17.74 18.65
N PHE A 5 4.73 16.65 19.02
CA PHE A 5 6.11 16.40 18.64
C PHE A 5 6.09 15.57 17.37
N VAL A 6 6.77 16.05 16.34
CA VAL A 6 6.98 15.32 15.09
C VAL A 6 8.46 15.02 14.92
N GLY A 7 8.79 13.79 14.56
CA GLY A 7 10.17 13.39 14.29
C GLY A 7 10.45 13.39 12.79
N ARG A 8 11.67 13.74 12.41
CA ARG A 8 12.24 13.55 11.07
C ARG A 8 13.64 12.96 11.20
N SER A 9 14.07 12.20 10.20
CA SER A 9 15.43 11.65 10.18
C SER A 9 16.41 12.74 9.77
N ARG A 10 17.57 12.82 10.42
CA ARG A 10 18.61 13.81 10.03
C ARG A 10 19.28 13.48 8.70
N ASP A 11 19.24 12.22 8.29
CA ASP A 11 20.10 11.71 7.22
C ASP A 11 19.47 11.80 5.81
N THR A 12 18.15 11.99 5.72
CA THR A 12 17.37 11.89 4.47
C THR A 12 17.27 13.23 3.75
N GLY A 13 17.21 14.34 4.50
CA GLY A 13 17.06 15.69 3.96
C GLY A 13 15.72 15.94 3.23
N ASP A 14 14.79 15.00 3.22
CA ASP A 14 13.50 15.11 2.52
C ASP A 14 12.49 15.91 3.38
N GLN A 15 11.78 16.86 2.75
CA GLN A 15 10.83 17.77 3.44
C GLN A 15 9.53 17.08 3.89
N LEU A 16 9.25 15.91 3.33
CA LEU A 16 8.09 15.05 3.61
C LEU A 16 8.58 13.74 4.21
N ASP A 17 9.32 13.82 5.31
CA ASP A 17 9.84 12.66 6.04
C ASP A 17 8.67 11.88 6.68
N ALA A 18 8.05 11.02 5.87
CA ALA A 18 7.67 9.72 6.38
C ALA A 18 8.99 8.99 6.71
N PHE A 19 9.01 8.20 7.76
CA PHE A 19 10.19 7.52 8.31
C PHE A 19 10.76 6.47 7.32
N VAL A 20 11.41 6.88 6.22
CA VAL A 20 11.58 6.03 5.01
C VAL A 20 12.97 5.39 4.87
N GLU A 21 13.99 5.73 5.65
CA GLU A 21 15.36 5.55 5.15
C GLU A 21 16.40 4.90 6.08
N LYS A 22 16.04 4.23 7.18
CA LYS A 22 17.03 3.48 7.98
C LYS A 22 16.76 1.99 8.06
N LYS A 23 17.85 1.21 8.01
CA LYS A 23 17.86 -0.25 8.20
C LYS A 23 17.24 -0.67 9.55
N ASP A 24 17.27 0.21 10.54
CA ASP A 24 16.75 0.00 11.90
C ASP A 24 15.42 0.72 12.16
N ASP A 25 14.72 1.17 11.11
CA ASP A 25 13.45 1.91 11.17
C ASP A 25 12.28 1.16 11.85
N PHE A 26 12.47 -0.13 12.10
CA PHE A 26 11.53 -1.04 12.75
C PHE A 26 11.92 -1.38 14.20
N ALA A 27 13.04 -0.83 14.71
CA ALA A 27 13.39 -0.90 16.13
C ALA A 27 12.43 -0.04 16.95
N CYS A 28 12.09 -0.48 18.17
CA CYS A 28 11.14 0.21 19.05
C CYS A 28 11.48 1.70 19.20
N TRP A 29 10.45 2.57 19.21
CA TRP A 29 10.38 4.04 19.24
C TRP A 29 11.43 4.87 20.03
N GLY A 30 12.71 4.56 19.92
CA GLY A 30 13.80 5.37 20.41
C GLY A 30 14.03 6.51 19.43
N VAL A 31 13.60 7.71 19.80
CA VAL A 31 14.19 8.92 19.21
C VAL A 31 15.58 9.03 19.80
N ASP A 32 16.61 8.73 19.01
CA ASP A 32 18.01 8.94 19.35
C ASP A 32 18.57 10.22 18.70
N ASP A 33 19.90 10.40 18.78
CA ASP A 33 20.58 11.59 18.26
C ASP A 33 20.49 11.73 16.73
N ASP A 34 20.01 10.72 16.02
CA ASP A 34 19.84 10.74 14.58
C ASP A 34 18.51 11.37 14.13
N TYR A 35 17.66 11.75 15.07
CA TYR A 35 16.39 12.39 14.79
C TYR A 35 16.43 13.89 15.07
N GLU A 36 15.71 14.65 14.24
CA GLU A 36 15.28 16.00 14.59
C GLU A 36 13.82 15.94 15.01
N VAL A 37 13.55 16.44 16.21
CA VAL A 37 12.19 16.52 16.74
C VAL A 37 11.77 17.96 16.82
N GLU A 38 10.65 18.27 16.18
CA GLU A 38 10.02 19.58 16.23
C GLU A 38 8.77 19.52 17.12
N GLY A 39 8.70 20.44 18.09
CA GLY A 39 7.53 20.62 18.96
C GLY A 39 6.61 21.71 18.42
N ILE A 40 5.40 21.34 18.02
CA ILE A 40 4.37 22.21 17.46
C ILE A 40 3.28 22.45 18.52
N LEU A 41 3.17 23.68 19.02
CA LEU A 41 2.10 24.06 19.93
C LEU A 41 0.82 24.38 19.15
N LEU A 42 -0.23 23.58 19.38
CA LEU A 42 -1.55 23.80 18.83
C LEU A 42 -2.43 24.57 19.81
N THR A 43 -2.84 25.76 19.38
CA THR A 43 -3.77 26.64 20.07
C THR A 43 -5.19 26.52 19.48
N PRO A 44 -6.24 27.00 20.16
CA PRO A 44 -7.58 27.01 19.59
C PRO A 44 -7.62 27.69 18.21
N GLY A 45 -8.15 26.99 17.20
CA GLY A 45 -8.18 27.45 15.80
C GLY A 45 -6.99 27.01 14.96
N THR A 46 -5.94 26.42 15.55
CA THR A 46 -4.83 25.84 14.78
C THR A 46 -5.25 24.51 14.13
N GLN A 47 -4.92 24.34 12.85
CA GLN A 47 -5.07 23.09 12.11
C GLN A 47 -3.69 22.55 11.73
N ILE A 48 -3.50 21.24 11.83
CA ILE A 48 -2.32 20.53 11.34
C ILE A 48 -2.76 19.44 10.35
N ILE A 49 -1.98 19.25 9.28
CA ILE A 49 -2.13 18.16 8.33
C ILE A 49 -0.81 17.40 8.33
N MET A 50 -0.86 16.08 8.57
CA MET A 50 0.33 15.23 8.62
C MET A 50 0.35 14.28 7.42
N PRO A 51 1.52 14.09 6.77
CA PRO A 51 1.65 13.10 5.72
C PRO A 51 1.52 11.67 6.27
N PRO A 52 1.20 10.67 5.43
CA PRO A 52 1.18 9.27 5.84
C PRO A 52 2.51 8.82 6.44
N GLY A 53 2.47 8.05 7.53
CA GLY A 53 3.67 7.47 8.13
C GLY A 53 4.51 8.42 8.98
N MET A 54 4.07 9.66 9.21
CA MET A 54 4.76 10.60 10.11
C MET A 54 4.60 10.16 11.59
N LEU A 55 5.71 9.80 12.24
CA LEU A 55 5.74 9.60 13.69
C LEU A 55 5.47 10.90 14.40
N HIS A 56 4.62 10.79 15.42
CA HIS A 56 4.35 11.89 16.29
C HIS A 56 4.01 11.41 17.71
N ALA A 57 4.26 12.28 18.68
CA ALA A 57 3.77 12.14 20.05
C ALA A 57 2.93 13.36 20.41
N VAL A 58 1.81 13.15 21.11
CA VAL A 58 0.85 14.22 21.42
C VAL A 58 0.67 14.35 22.92
N PHE A 59 0.90 15.55 23.43
CA PHE A 59 0.69 15.89 24.83
C PHE A 59 -0.42 16.91 24.97
N THR A 60 -1.38 16.65 25.85
CA THR A 60 -2.44 17.60 26.18
C THR A 60 -2.00 18.40 27.40
N ILE A 61 -1.61 19.66 27.19
CA ILE A 61 -1.09 20.54 28.25
C ILE A 61 -2.20 21.33 28.95
N GLU A 62 -3.36 21.49 28.31
CA GLU A 62 -4.56 22.04 28.94
C GLU A 62 -5.79 21.33 28.35
N ALA A 63 -6.87 21.27 29.14
CA ALA A 63 -8.16 20.74 28.71
C ALA A 63 -8.53 21.30 27.33
N SER A 64 -8.76 20.40 26.38
CA SER A 64 -9.02 20.76 24.99
C SER A 64 -9.98 19.78 24.34
N VAL A 65 -10.82 20.32 23.47
CA VAL A 65 -11.66 19.55 22.55
C VAL A 65 -11.05 19.72 21.16
N CYS A 66 -10.79 18.60 20.48
CA CYS A 66 -10.21 18.59 19.15
C CYS A 66 -11.04 17.67 18.25
N SER A 67 -11.13 18.03 16.97
CA SER A 67 -11.64 17.17 15.90
C SER A 67 -10.51 16.75 14.98
N GLY A 68 -10.52 15.50 14.53
CA GLY A 68 -9.55 14.98 13.58
C GLY A 68 -10.17 13.90 12.70
N CYS A 69 -9.57 13.66 11.54
CA CYS A 69 -9.93 12.59 10.62
C CYS A 69 -8.69 12.11 9.87
N HIS A 70 -8.80 10.92 9.27
CA HIS A 70 -7.83 10.41 8.30
C HIS A 70 -8.47 10.45 6.91
N TYR A 71 -7.66 10.74 5.89
CA TYR A 71 -8.09 10.72 4.49
C TYR A 71 -6.93 10.27 3.60
N TYR A 72 -7.26 9.77 2.41
CA TYR A 72 -6.29 9.45 1.37
C TYR A 72 -6.24 10.57 0.35
N SER A 73 -5.05 10.80 -0.21
CA SER A 73 -4.82 11.82 -1.22
C SER A 73 -3.90 11.26 -2.30
N TRP A 74 -4.23 11.51 -3.58
CA TRP A 74 -3.45 10.99 -4.70
C TRP A 74 -1.94 11.26 -4.55
N PRO A 75 -1.46 12.50 -4.32
CA PRO A 75 -0.03 12.80 -4.31
C PRO A 75 0.78 12.08 -3.22
N THR A 76 0.13 11.41 -2.26
CA THR A 76 0.78 10.73 -1.14
C THR A 76 0.61 9.20 -1.19
N MET A 77 0.24 8.61 -2.33
CA MET A 77 -0.05 7.17 -2.40
C MET A 77 1.18 6.28 -2.19
N GLU A 78 2.37 6.71 -2.62
CA GLU A 78 3.61 6.00 -2.31
C GLU A 78 3.90 5.99 -0.80
N LEU A 79 3.78 7.16 -0.14
CA LEU A 79 3.89 7.28 1.32
C LEU A 79 2.82 6.47 2.05
N THR A 80 1.62 6.39 1.49
CA THR A 80 0.51 5.60 2.04
C THR A 80 0.84 4.11 2.02
N LEU A 81 1.33 3.60 0.90
CA LEU A 81 1.73 2.20 0.79
C LEU A 81 2.85 1.90 1.81
N HIS A 82 3.85 2.79 1.90
CA HIS A 82 4.92 2.68 2.87
C HIS A 82 4.40 2.63 4.32
N ALA A 83 3.53 3.58 4.69
CA ALA A 83 2.93 3.64 6.01
C ALA A 83 2.13 2.38 6.34
N LEU A 84 1.45 1.78 5.36
CA LEU A 84 0.70 0.53 5.54
C LEU A 84 1.63 -0.67 5.73
N VAL A 85 2.71 -0.78 4.96
CA VAL A 85 3.76 -1.82 5.17
C VAL A 85 4.32 -1.71 6.59
N ARG A 86 4.66 -0.49 7.02
CA ARG A 86 5.13 -0.25 8.40
C ARG A 86 4.09 -0.60 9.44
N SER A 87 2.83 -0.21 9.22
CA SER A 87 1.73 -0.49 10.15
C SER A 87 1.50 -1.99 10.34
N VAL A 88 1.68 -2.78 9.29
CA VAL A 88 1.61 -4.24 9.40
C VAL A 88 2.78 -4.77 10.21
N ILE A 89 4.02 -4.46 9.83
CA ILE A 89 5.23 -4.95 10.52
C ILE A 89 5.21 -4.58 12.02
N LEU A 90 4.78 -3.36 12.35
CA LEU A 90 4.74 -2.79 13.70
C LEU A 90 3.33 -2.80 14.33
N CYS A 91 2.46 -3.72 13.93
CA CYS A 91 1.05 -3.75 14.37
C CYS A 91 0.86 -3.76 15.89
N GLU A 92 1.77 -4.34 16.66
CA GLU A 92 1.70 -4.35 18.14
C GLU A 92 2.04 -2.98 18.77
N HIS A 93 2.58 -2.06 17.98
CA HIS A 93 2.99 -0.72 18.41
C HIS A 93 2.12 0.40 17.83
N ILE A 94 1.39 0.14 16.74
CA ILE A 94 0.51 1.10 16.06
C ILE A 94 -0.92 0.63 16.25
N ASN A 95 -1.57 1.11 17.31
CA ASN A 95 -2.87 0.61 17.77
C ASN A 95 -4.07 1.53 17.43
N ASN A 96 -3.82 2.78 17.05
CA ASN A 96 -4.88 3.80 16.90
C ASN A 96 -5.64 3.74 15.56
N THR A 97 -5.14 2.99 14.57
CA THR A 97 -5.75 2.89 13.23
C THR A 97 -6.36 1.53 12.93
N GLU A 98 -6.02 0.50 13.71
CA GLU A 98 -6.42 -0.89 13.41
C GLU A 98 -7.93 -1.13 13.51
N GLU A 99 -8.59 -0.49 14.48
CA GLU A 99 -10.06 -0.55 14.64
C GLU A 99 -10.81 -0.06 13.39
N TYR A 100 -10.18 0.82 12.61
CA TYR A 100 -10.74 1.38 11.38
C TYR A 100 -10.17 0.72 10.11
N GLY A 101 -9.39 -0.35 10.23
CA GLY A 101 -8.65 -0.95 9.12
C GLY A 101 -9.55 -1.39 7.96
N VAL A 102 -10.71 -1.96 8.27
CA VAL A 102 -11.72 -2.36 7.25
C VAL A 102 -12.21 -1.14 6.46
N GLN A 103 -12.61 -0.09 7.17
CA GLN A 103 -13.16 1.15 6.60
C GLN A 103 -12.10 1.86 5.75
N CYS A 104 -10.86 1.91 6.22
CA CYS A 104 -9.72 2.46 5.49
C CYS A 104 -9.50 1.73 4.15
N ARG A 105 -9.47 0.39 4.16
CA ARG A 105 -9.35 -0.40 2.92
C ARG A 105 -10.53 -0.18 1.96
N GLN A 106 -11.75 -0.09 2.50
CA GLN A 106 -12.93 0.19 1.70
C GLN A 106 -12.87 1.55 1.00
N ILE A 107 -12.22 2.56 1.59
CA ILE A 107 -11.98 3.83 0.89
C ILE A 107 -11.04 3.64 -0.30
N LEU A 108 -9.92 2.90 -0.15
CA LEU A 108 -9.01 2.62 -1.26
C LEU A 108 -9.69 1.85 -2.39
N ILE A 109 -10.53 0.87 -2.05
CA ILE A 109 -11.33 0.11 -3.02
C ILE A 109 -12.32 1.02 -3.74
N ARG A 110 -13.01 1.92 -3.02
CA ARG A 110 -13.91 2.91 -3.61
C ARG A 110 -13.17 3.92 -4.48
N MET A 111 -11.95 4.32 -4.12
CA MET A 111 -11.10 5.16 -4.98
C MET A 111 -10.78 4.44 -6.29
N MET A 112 -10.49 3.13 -6.26
CA MET A 112 -10.26 2.33 -7.47
C MET A 112 -11.53 2.23 -8.33
N CYS A 113 -12.69 1.99 -7.70
CA CYS A 113 -13.98 2.00 -8.39
C CYS A 113 -14.26 3.38 -9.02
N PHE A 114 -14.08 4.47 -8.27
CA PHE A 114 -14.29 5.83 -8.77
C PHE A 114 -13.37 6.16 -9.95
N LEU A 115 -12.07 5.84 -9.85
CA LEU A 115 -11.12 6.01 -10.95
C LEU A 115 -11.56 5.22 -12.18
N HIS A 116 -11.98 3.96 -12.01
CA HIS A 116 -12.43 3.13 -13.12
C HIS A 116 -13.71 3.68 -13.76
N GLU A 117 -14.72 4.03 -12.97
CA GLU A 117 -15.98 4.55 -13.47
C GLU A 117 -15.82 5.88 -14.20
N VAL A 118 -15.11 6.81 -13.58
CA VAL A 118 -15.10 8.21 -14.00
C VAL A 118 -13.98 8.47 -15.01
N MET A 119 -12.75 8.05 -14.71
CA MET A 119 -11.63 8.22 -15.64
C MET A 119 -11.64 7.19 -16.75
N ILE A 120 -11.79 5.89 -16.43
CA ILE A 120 -11.62 4.83 -17.45
C ILE A 120 -12.85 4.71 -18.34
N LEU A 121 -14.05 4.60 -17.77
CA LEU A 121 -15.28 4.49 -18.56
C LEU A 121 -15.85 5.84 -18.99
N GLY A 122 -15.78 6.86 -18.13
CA GLY A 122 -16.29 8.21 -18.40
C GLY A 122 -15.40 9.09 -19.27
N ASP A 123 -14.12 8.70 -19.48
CA ASP A 123 -13.13 9.49 -20.23
C ASP A 123 -12.85 10.87 -19.60
N GLU A 124 -13.11 11.04 -18.29
CA GLU A 124 -12.81 12.26 -17.55
C GLU A 124 -11.32 12.32 -17.13
N THR A 125 -10.81 13.54 -16.92
CA THR A 125 -9.44 13.81 -16.45
C THR A 125 -9.48 14.70 -15.21
N HIS A 126 -8.31 14.95 -14.58
CA HIS A 126 -8.21 15.90 -13.48
C HIS A 126 -8.69 17.32 -13.84
N GLU A 127 -8.60 17.71 -15.11
CA GLU A 127 -9.04 19.03 -15.58
C GLU A 127 -10.56 19.17 -15.53
N THR A 128 -11.29 18.08 -15.80
CA THR A 128 -12.75 18.04 -15.74
C THR A 128 -13.27 17.67 -14.34
N ASN A 129 -12.46 16.95 -13.56
CA ASN A 129 -12.83 16.45 -12.25
C ASN A 129 -11.61 16.42 -11.30
N ALA A 130 -11.58 17.37 -10.36
CA ALA A 130 -10.44 17.56 -9.46
C ALA A 130 -10.19 16.40 -8.48
N ASP A 131 -11.16 15.48 -8.32
CA ASP A 131 -11.02 14.29 -7.46
C ASP A 131 -10.25 13.15 -8.13
N LEU A 132 -9.98 13.24 -9.44
CA LEU A 132 -9.15 12.29 -10.19
C LEU A 132 -7.65 12.57 -10.01
N PRO A 133 -6.75 11.58 -10.19
CA PRO A 133 -5.32 11.84 -10.17
C PRO A 133 -4.91 12.74 -11.34
N ARG A 134 -3.96 13.65 -11.09
CA ARG A 134 -3.23 14.35 -12.15
C ARG A 134 -2.36 13.32 -12.87
N LEU A 135 -2.18 13.49 -14.18
CA LEU A 135 -1.42 12.57 -15.05
C LEU A 135 -0.55 13.36 -16.04
N THR A 136 0.08 14.43 -15.53
CA THR A 136 0.80 15.44 -16.33
C THR A 136 2.31 15.32 -16.25
N THR A 137 2.83 14.77 -15.15
CA THR A 137 4.27 14.67 -14.87
C THR A 137 4.72 13.23 -14.64
N ALA A 138 6.02 13.00 -14.61
CA ALA A 138 6.55 11.68 -14.26
C ALA A 138 6.12 11.22 -12.85
N GLU A 139 6.03 12.17 -11.93
CA GLU A 139 5.63 11.95 -10.53
C GLU A 139 4.17 11.52 -10.42
N ASP A 140 3.29 12.21 -11.15
CA ASP A 140 1.86 11.91 -11.21
C ASP A 140 1.58 10.45 -11.58
N TRP A 141 2.32 9.92 -12.56
CA TRP A 141 2.19 8.54 -13.01
C TRP A 141 2.78 7.53 -12.06
N ARG A 142 3.90 7.89 -11.41
CA ARG A 142 4.45 7.07 -10.34
C ARG A 142 3.46 6.95 -9.20
N VAL A 143 2.85 8.06 -8.78
CA VAL A 143 1.77 8.10 -7.79
C VAL A 143 0.59 7.19 -8.16
N LEU A 144 0.08 7.26 -9.40
CA LEU A 144 -0.99 6.38 -9.86
C LEU A 144 -0.55 4.90 -9.85
N SER A 145 0.66 4.62 -10.32
CA SER A 145 1.23 3.28 -10.30
C SER A 145 1.39 2.75 -8.87
N SER A 146 1.80 3.59 -7.91
CA SER A 146 1.88 3.24 -6.50
C SER A 146 0.52 2.88 -5.94
N PHE A 147 -0.54 3.59 -6.34
CA PHE A 147 -1.90 3.23 -5.99
C PHE A 147 -2.31 1.87 -6.56
N PHE A 148 -2.01 1.58 -7.83
CA PHE A 148 -2.30 0.26 -8.43
C PHE A 148 -1.52 -0.86 -7.74
N CYS A 149 -0.25 -0.62 -7.40
CA CYS A 149 0.55 -1.55 -6.61
C CYS A 149 -0.06 -1.77 -5.23
N LEU A 150 -0.50 -0.70 -4.55
CA LEU A 150 -1.19 -0.79 -3.26
C LEU A 150 -2.45 -1.65 -3.34
N ILE A 151 -3.30 -1.45 -4.34
CA ILE A 151 -4.50 -2.28 -4.55
C ILE A 151 -4.13 -3.75 -4.78
N LYS A 152 -3.06 -4.02 -5.55
CA LYS A 152 -2.55 -5.40 -5.77
C LYS A 152 -1.96 -6.02 -4.50
N LEU A 153 -1.36 -5.21 -3.64
CA LEU A 153 -0.73 -5.62 -2.39
C LEU A 153 -1.67 -5.58 -1.18
N LEU A 154 -2.97 -5.26 -1.33
CA LEU A 154 -3.90 -5.11 -0.20
C LEU A 154 -3.86 -6.30 0.76
N ASN A 155 -3.82 -7.52 0.25
CA ASN A 155 -3.72 -8.72 1.09
C ASN A 155 -2.40 -8.76 1.89
N VAL A 156 -1.29 -8.36 1.28
CA VAL A 156 0.05 -8.30 1.90
C VAL A 156 0.14 -7.21 2.96
N VAL A 157 -0.50 -6.07 2.74
CA VAL A 157 -0.48 -4.94 3.68
C VAL A 157 -1.69 -4.90 4.63
N THR A 158 -2.34 -6.05 4.86
CA THR A 158 -3.46 -6.16 5.78
C THR A 158 -3.14 -7.11 6.93
N ARG A 159 -3.17 -6.59 8.17
CA ARG A 159 -2.93 -7.38 9.38
C ARG A 159 -3.83 -8.61 9.49
N SER A 160 -5.13 -8.48 9.19
CA SER A 160 -6.09 -9.58 9.29
C SER A 160 -5.72 -10.80 8.45
N THR A 161 -4.95 -10.62 7.36
CA THR A 161 -4.40 -11.71 6.54
C THR A 161 -3.47 -12.62 7.34
N TYR A 162 -2.78 -12.07 8.35
CA TYR A 162 -1.81 -12.76 9.19
C TYR A 162 -2.37 -13.19 10.55
N CYS A 163 -3.64 -12.88 10.81
CA CYS A 163 -4.33 -13.29 12.01
C CYS A 163 -5.16 -14.53 11.69
N PRO A 164 -4.73 -15.74 12.05
CA PRO A 164 -5.51 -16.95 11.82
C PRO A 164 -6.84 -16.93 12.58
N ILE A 165 -7.84 -17.64 12.04
CA ILE A 165 -9.10 -17.90 12.74
C ILE A 165 -8.83 -18.74 14.00
N LYS A 166 -9.56 -18.47 15.09
CA LYS A 166 -9.40 -19.24 16.33
C LYS A 166 -9.96 -20.65 16.15
N LEU A 167 -9.10 -21.67 16.20
CA LEU A 167 -9.51 -23.07 16.27
C LEU A 167 -9.16 -23.66 17.64
N PRO A 168 -9.82 -24.76 18.08
CA PRO A 168 -9.53 -25.40 19.36
C PRO A 168 -8.09 -25.94 19.47
N ASN A 169 -7.45 -26.24 18.33
CA ASN A 169 -6.11 -26.78 18.25
C ASN A 169 -5.20 -25.80 17.51
N ARG A 170 -4.15 -25.32 18.18
CA ARG A 170 -3.16 -24.39 17.64
C ARG A 170 -2.46 -24.94 16.39
N LEU A 171 -2.10 -26.22 16.36
CA LEU A 171 -1.45 -26.82 15.19
C LEU A 171 -2.40 -26.82 13.98
N ALA A 172 -3.67 -27.17 14.20
CA ALA A 172 -4.68 -27.13 13.13
C ALA A 172 -4.91 -25.69 12.64
N GLN A 173 -4.89 -24.72 13.55
CA GLN A 173 -4.97 -23.29 13.21
C GLN A 173 -3.83 -22.85 12.31
N GLU A 174 -2.58 -23.14 12.68
CA GLU A 174 -1.39 -22.79 11.91
C GLU A 174 -1.37 -23.50 10.54
N THR A 175 -1.68 -24.80 10.52
CA THR A 175 -1.76 -25.58 9.27
C THR A 175 -2.84 -25.05 8.33
N ASN A 176 -4.05 -24.79 8.82
CA ASN A 176 -5.13 -24.28 7.99
C ASN A 176 -4.84 -22.85 7.49
N HIS A 177 -4.18 -22.04 8.32
CA HIS A 177 -3.76 -20.72 7.90
C HIS A 177 -2.85 -20.80 6.68
N ILE A 178 -1.76 -21.58 6.76
CA ILE A 178 -0.78 -21.71 5.65
C ILE A 178 -1.38 -22.41 4.42
N SER A 179 -2.08 -23.53 4.63
CA SER A 179 -2.51 -24.38 3.52
C SER A 179 -3.78 -23.89 2.82
N LEU A 180 -4.63 -23.14 3.52
CA LEU A 180 -5.96 -22.73 3.05
C LEU A 180 -6.18 -21.21 3.07
N ASP A 181 -5.18 -20.42 3.49
CA ASP A 181 -5.32 -18.98 3.74
C ASP A 181 -6.46 -18.65 4.73
N GLN A 182 -6.76 -19.55 5.69
CA GLN A 182 -7.83 -19.30 6.66
C GLN A 182 -7.39 -18.22 7.68
N ASN A 183 -7.91 -17.01 7.51
CA ASN A 183 -7.51 -15.83 8.27
C ASN A 183 -8.74 -14.98 8.69
N GLN A 184 -8.51 -13.83 9.33
CA GLN A 184 -9.58 -13.00 9.91
C GLN A 184 -10.24 -12.02 8.93
N LEU A 185 -9.88 -12.03 7.64
CA LEU A 185 -10.64 -11.30 6.63
C LEU A 185 -12.03 -11.90 6.46
N SER A 186 -13.03 -11.06 6.21
CA SER A 186 -14.34 -11.56 5.78
C SER A 186 -14.34 -11.95 4.30
N ILE A 187 -15.32 -12.77 3.91
CA ILE A 187 -15.54 -13.12 2.50
C ILE A 187 -15.80 -11.85 1.67
N ASP A 188 -16.64 -10.95 2.18
CA ASP A 188 -16.99 -9.71 1.49
C ASP A 188 -15.76 -8.83 1.27
N GLU A 189 -14.92 -8.68 2.29
CA GLU A 189 -13.67 -7.92 2.16
C GLU A 189 -12.74 -8.52 1.11
N ARG A 190 -12.60 -9.85 1.11
CA ARG A 190 -11.74 -10.54 0.15
C ARG A 190 -12.30 -10.41 -1.28
N GLN A 191 -13.61 -10.48 -1.46
CA GLN A 191 -14.27 -10.25 -2.75
C GLN A 191 -14.08 -8.83 -3.26
N ASP A 192 -14.21 -7.82 -2.39
CA ASP A 192 -14.00 -6.42 -2.74
C ASP A 192 -12.55 -6.15 -3.17
N MET A 193 -11.57 -6.77 -2.50
CA MET A 193 -10.16 -6.69 -2.89
C MET A 193 -9.90 -7.34 -4.27
N VAL A 194 -10.47 -8.53 -4.51
CA VAL A 194 -10.43 -9.18 -5.82
C VAL A 194 -11.03 -8.26 -6.89
N TRP A 195 -12.20 -7.69 -6.62
CA TRP A 195 -12.87 -6.78 -7.54
C TRP A 195 -11.98 -5.58 -7.90
N ALA A 196 -11.43 -4.88 -6.90
CA ALA A 196 -10.54 -3.74 -7.11
C ALA A 196 -9.30 -4.11 -7.93
N ARG A 197 -8.67 -5.26 -7.65
CA ARG A 197 -7.55 -5.79 -8.45
C ARG A 197 -7.96 -6.07 -9.89
N GLY A 198 -9.19 -6.53 -10.10
CA GLY A 198 -9.77 -6.78 -11.42
C GLY A 198 -9.92 -5.52 -12.27
N LEU A 199 -10.34 -4.41 -11.66
CA LEU A 199 -10.50 -3.12 -12.34
C LEU A 199 -9.18 -2.60 -12.94
N ILE A 200 -8.05 -2.89 -12.30
CA ILE A 200 -6.71 -2.54 -12.82
C ILE A 200 -6.47 -3.18 -14.20
N GLY A 201 -6.93 -4.42 -14.41
CA GLY A 201 -6.72 -5.17 -15.65
C GLY A 201 -7.35 -4.51 -16.88
N GLN A 202 -8.42 -3.73 -16.71
CA GLN A 202 -8.94 -2.88 -17.79
C GLN A 202 -8.32 -1.48 -17.79
N SER A 203 -8.02 -0.94 -16.61
CA SER A 203 -7.54 0.44 -16.46
C SER A 203 -6.20 0.65 -17.15
N MET A 204 -5.24 -0.26 -16.98
CA MET A 204 -3.89 -0.11 -17.55
C MET A 204 -3.91 -0.08 -19.08
N PRO A 205 -4.50 -1.04 -19.82
CA PRO A 205 -4.52 -0.98 -21.28
C PRO A 205 -5.20 0.27 -21.85
N VAL A 206 -6.24 0.78 -21.17
CA VAL A 206 -6.94 2.01 -21.59
C VAL A 206 -6.02 3.21 -21.40
N LEU A 207 -5.36 3.31 -20.25
CA LEU A 207 -4.39 4.38 -19.99
C LEU A 207 -3.19 4.30 -20.96
N SER A 208 -2.67 3.10 -21.23
CA SER A 208 -1.63 2.87 -22.23
C SER A 208 -2.05 3.41 -23.60
N GLY A 209 -3.28 3.08 -24.04
CA GLY A 209 -3.83 3.55 -25.31
C GLY A 209 -4.00 5.06 -25.40
N ARG A 210 -4.47 5.69 -24.31
CA ARG A 210 -4.71 7.13 -24.23
C ARG A 210 -3.43 7.96 -24.18
N TYR A 211 -2.40 7.49 -23.49
CA TYR A 211 -1.15 8.25 -23.31
C TYR A 211 -0.01 7.80 -24.23
N GLY A 212 -0.18 6.69 -24.96
CA GLY A 212 0.74 6.23 -25.99
C GLY A 212 2.03 5.61 -25.46
N PHE A 213 1.95 4.87 -24.37
CA PHE A 213 3.06 4.10 -23.79
C PHE A 213 2.54 2.81 -23.17
N ASP A 214 3.41 1.85 -22.84
CA ASP A 214 2.97 0.61 -22.20
C ASP A 214 2.98 0.78 -20.68
N PHE A 215 1.87 1.23 -20.10
CA PHE A 215 1.80 1.45 -18.65
C PHE A 215 2.12 0.20 -17.83
N GLU A 216 1.72 -0.97 -18.32
CA GLU A 216 1.96 -2.23 -17.61
C GLU A 216 3.45 -2.58 -17.60
N ALA A 217 4.06 -2.66 -18.79
CA ALA A 217 5.44 -3.10 -18.94
C ALA A 217 6.47 -2.02 -18.56
N ASP A 218 6.21 -0.76 -18.89
CA ASP A 218 7.20 0.32 -18.73
C ASP A 218 7.26 0.83 -17.28
N LEU A 219 6.17 0.72 -16.50
CA LEU A 219 6.07 1.37 -15.19
C LEU A 219 5.49 0.45 -14.10
N PHE A 220 4.31 -0.13 -14.31
CA PHE A 220 3.61 -0.87 -13.24
C PHE A 220 4.37 -2.13 -12.80
N ASP A 221 4.75 -3.02 -13.71
CA ASP A 221 5.41 -4.28 -13.35
C ASP A 221 6.82 -4.07 -12.74
N PRO A 222 7.68 -3.18 -13.28
CA PRO A 222 8.94 -2.81 -12.63
C PRO A 222 8.75 -2.23 -11.22
N MET A 223 7.74 -1.37 -11.03
CA MET A 223 7.45 -0.76 -9.72
C MET A 223 6.90 -1.79 -8.72
N LEU A 224 6.00 -2.68 -9.14
CA LEU A 224 5.47 -3.74 -8.29
C LEU A 224 6.59 -4.66 -7.80
N ALA A 225 7.52 -5.01 -8.69
CA ALA A 225 8.72 -5.78 -8.36
C ALA A 225 9.61 -5.05 -7.36
N TYR A 226 9.85 -3.75 -7.57
CA TYR A 226 10.61 -2.90 -6.66
C TYR A 226 10.00 -2.89 -5.25
N TYR A 227 8.69 -2.64 -5.14
CA TYR A 227 8.01 -2.68 -3.86
C TYR A 227 8.00 -4.07 -3.23
N ALA A 228 7.85 -5.14 -4.02
CA ALA A 228 7.93 -6.49 -3.48
C ALA A 228 9.29 -6.79 -2.85
N VAL A 229 10.40 -6.37 -3.48
CA VAL A 229 11.74 -6.51 -2.88
C VAL A 229 11.85 -5.65 -1.62
N TYR A 230 11.47 -4.37 -1.69
CA TYR A 230 11.54 -3.46 -0.53
C TYR A 230 10.74 -4.00 0.66
N ILE A 231 9.50 -4.46 0.43
CA ILE A 231 8.63 -5.03 1.45
C ILE A 231 9.30 -6.28 2.04
N LYS A 232 9.75 -7.23 1.20
CA LYS A 232 10.44 -8.43 1.68
C LYS A 232 11.65 -8.11 2.54
N THR A 233 12.52 -7.20 2.09
CA THR A 233 13.71 -6.80 2.84
C THR A 233 13.35 -6.08 4.15
N SER A 234 12.28 -5.28 4.15
CA SER A 234 11.77 -4.63 5.37
C SER A 234 11.28 -5.67 6.39
N PHE A 235 10.51 -6.66 5.94
CA PHE A 235 10.04 -7.75 6.79
C PHE A 235 11.20 -8.60 7.32
N GLU A 236 12.18 -8.95 6.47
CA GLU A 236 13.37 -9.70 6.87
C GLU A 236 14.23 -8.92 7.87
N SER A 237 14.33 -7.60 7.74
CA SER A 237 15.09 -6.76 8.67
C SER A 237 14.39 -6.61 10.02
N ALA A 238 13.05 -6.60 10.02
CA ALA A 238 12.25 -6.57 11.25
C ALA A 238 12.16 -7.93 11.95
N HIS A 239 12.46 -9.04 11.26
CA HIS A 239 12.46 -10.39 11.83
C HIS A 239 13.86 -10.80 12.32
N PRO A 240 14.03 -11.38 13.52
CA PRO A 240 13.04 -11.72 14.52
C PRO A 240 12.98 -10.66 15.64
N SER A 241 12.18 -9.61 15.49
CA SER A 241 11.89 -8.72 16.63
C SER A 241 11.04 -9.49 17.67
N PRO A 242 11.59 -9.80 18.86
CA PRO A 242 10.85 -10.56 19.86
C PRO A 242 9.63 -9.76 20.32
N ASN A 243 8.48 -10.42 20.46
CA ASN A 243 7.18 -9.87 20.87
C ASN A 243 6.32 -9.20 19.78
N THR A 244 6.55 -9.52 18.50
CA THR A 244 5.64 -9.12 17.41
C THR A 244 4.87 -10.33 16.87
N LEU A 245 3.67 -10.13 16.30
CA LEU A 245 2.95 -11.18 15.55
C LEU A 245 3.86 -11.83 14.48
N PHE A 246 4.74 -11.04 13.88
CA PHE A 246 5.69 -11.44 12.84
C PHE A 246 6.92 -12.18 13.37
N ALA A 247 7.05 -12.36 14.68
CA ALA A 247 8.06 -13.25 15.26
C ALA A 247 7.69 -14.74 15.10
N GLU A 248 6.41 -15.05 14.90
CA GLU A 248 5.92 -16.43 14.75
C GLU A 248 6.32 -17.01 13.37
N PRO A 249 6.97 -18.18 13.30
CA PRO A 249 7.45 -18.75 12.04
C PRO A 249 6.34 -18.93 10.97
N TYR A 250 5.15 -19.34 11.39
CA TYR A 250 4.03 -19.56 10.47
C TYR A 250 3.52 -18.25 9.84
N VAL A 251 3.64 -17.11 10.55
CA VAL A 251 3.26 -15.79 10.03
C VAL A 251 4.26 -15.34 8.97
N TYR A 252 5.55 -15.58 9.21
CA TYR A 252 6.58 -15.29 8.21
C TYR A 252 6.39 -16.13 6.93
N GLU A 253 6.07 -17.42 7.07
CA GLU A 253 5.74 -18.28 5.94
C GLU A 253 4.51 -17.77 5.15
N MET A 254 3.44 -17.39 5.85
CA MET A 254 2.26 -16.79 5.24
C MET A 254 2.59 -15.47 4.51
N PHE A 255 3.42 -14.61 5.10
CA PHE A 255 3.89 -13.38 4.46
C PHE A 255 4.59 -13.67 3.12
N GLN A 256 5.55 -14.59 3.10
CA GLN A 256 6.25 -14.96 1.87
C GLN A 256 5.27 -15.51 0.83
N GLN A 257 4.29 -16.32 1.26
CA GLN A 257 3.30 -16.91 0.39
C GLN A 257 2.33 -15.87 -0.23
N GLN A 258 1.83 -14.92 0.57
CA GLN A 258 0.97 -13.83 0.08
C GLN A 258 1.70 -12.97 -0.96
N LEU A 259 2.96 -12.61 -0.70
CA LEU A 259 3.77 -11.84 -1.63
C LEU A 259 4.02 -12.63 -2.92
N GLN A 260 4.32 -13.93 -2.81
CA GLN A 260 4.52 -14.79 -3.96
C GLN A 260 3.26 -14.93 -4.81
N TRP A 261 2.07 -15.05 -4.21
CA TRP A 261 0.81 -15.10 -4.96
C TRP A 261 0.52 -13.83 -5.76
N VAL A 262 0.90 -12.66 -5.23
CA VAL A 262 0.82 -11.40 -5.99
C VAL A 262 1.76 -11.45 -7.19
N LEU A 263 3.03 -11.85 -6.99
CA LEU A 263 4.02 -11.95 -8.07
C LEU A 263 3.65 -13.01 -9.12
N ASP A 264 3.11 -14.16 -8.72
CA ASP A 264 2.69 -15.22 -9.65
C ASP A 264 1.49 -14.78 -10.51
N SER A 265 0.66 -13.87 -10.01
CA SER A 265 -0.40 -13.23 -10.81
C SER A 265 0.13 -12.25 -11.87
N ARG A 266 1.42 -11.90 -11.82
CA ARG A 266 2.11 -10.95 -12.72
C ARG A 266 3.50 -11.48 -13.12
N PRO A 267 3.59 -12.37 -14.12
CA PRO A 267 4.86 -13.01 -14.50
C PRO A 267 5.99 -12.03 -14.82
N ALA A 268 5.70 -10.92 -15.51
CA ALA A 268 6.70 -9.90 -15.83
C ALA A 268 7.24 -9.19 -14.57
N ALA A 269 6.37 -8.80 -13.63
CA ALA A 269 6.81 -8.28 -12.33
C ALA A 269 7.64 -9.33 -11.55
N ASN A 270 7.31 -10.62 -11.62
CA ASN A 270 8.09 -11.69 -10.99
C ASN A 270 9.50 -11.81 -11.61
N ASP A 271 9.63 -11.63 -12.91
CA ASP A 271 10.93 -11.62 -13.58
C ASP A 271 11.78 -10.41 -13.15
N HIS A 272 11.19 -9.22 -13.09
CA HIS A 272 11.85 -8.04 -12.51
C HIS A 272 12.25 -8.28 -11.05
N TYR A 273 11.38 -8.88 -10.23
CA TYR A 273 11.65 -9.19 -8.83
C TYR A 273 12.84 -10.13 -8.67
N ARG A 274 12.95 -11.17 -9.50
CA ARG A 274 14.09 -12.11 -9.50
C ARG A 274 15.41 -11.44 -9.88
N LEU A 275 15.36 -10.44 -10.77
CA LEU A 275 16.53 -9.65 -11.15
C LEU A 275 16.96 -8.74 -10.01
N LEU A 276 16.03 -7.96 -9.46
CA LEU A 276 16.27 -7.04 -8.34
C LEU A 276 16.75 -7.77 -7.09
N SER A 277 16.18 -8.94 -6.77
CA SER A 277 16.56 -9.75 -5.60
C SER A 277 17.99 -10.32 -5.69
N LYS A 278 18.61 -10.33 -6.87
CA LYS A 278 19.99 -10.76 -7.08
C LYS A 278 20.98 -9.60 -7.07
N MET A 279 20.49 -8.35 -7.01
CA MET A 279 21.37 -7.19 -6.94
C MET A 279 22.10 -7.16 -5.60
N GLU A 280 23.36 -6.74 -5.64
CA GLU A 280 24.19 -6.60 -4.43
C GLU A 280 23.61 -5.57 -3.45
N ARG A 281 22.89 -4.57 -3.97
CA ARG A 281 22.18 -3.54 -3.22
C ARG A 281 20.72 -3.53 -3.66
N PRO A 282 19.83 -4.30 -3.01
CA PRO A 282 18.40 -4.23 -3.28
C PRO A 282 17.85 -2.83 -2.91
N PRO A 283 16.66 -2.46 -3.42
CA PRO A 283 15.94 -1.26 -2.99
C PRO A 283 15.93 -1.09 -1.47
N GLN A 284 16.50 0.02 -1.00
CA GLN A 284 16.51 0.40 0.42
C GLN A 284 15.54 1.53 0.75
N SER A 285 15.04 2.23 -0.27
CA SER A 285 14.01 3.25 -0.15
C SER A 285 12.72 2.73 -0.76
N MET A 286 11.60 3.25 -0.28
CA MET A 286 10.32 3.02 -0.94
C MET A 286 10.18 3.86 -2.21
N LYS A 287 10.94 4.96 -2.36
CA LYS A 287 10.75 5.90 -3.47
C LYS A 287 11.20 5.30 -4.79
N TYR A 288 10.23 5.02 -5.67
CA TYR A 288 10.54 4.54 -7.02
C TYR A 288 10.84 5.72 -7.94
N THR A 289 12.03 5.73 -8.53
CA THR A 289 12.50 6.81 -9.44
C THR A 289 12.82 6.32 -10.85
N ASP A 290 12.77 5.01 -11.07
CA ASP A 290 13.33 4.36 -12.26
C ASP A 290 12.37 4.33 -13.45
N TRP A 291 11.68 5.45 -13.70
CA TRP A 291 10.86 5.62 -14.88
C TRP A 291 10.88 7.07 -15.38
N THR A 292 10.94 7.21 -16.70
CA THR A 292 10.84 8.51 -17.38
C THR A 292 9.75 8.45 -18.45
N PRO A 293 8.92 9.50 -18.57
CA PRO A 293 7.84 9.52 -19.54
C PRO A 293 8.41 9.60 -20.97
N PRO A 294 7.79 8.93 -21.96
CA PRO A 294 8.18 9.05 -23.36
C PRO A 294 8.05 10.48 -23.92
N GLU A 295 8.83 10.80 -24.96
CA GLU A 295 8.92 12.16 -25.54
C GLU A 295 7.58 12.73 -26.09
N ASN A 296 6.55 11.91 -26.32
CA ASN A 296 5.24 12.30 -26.87
C ASN A 296 4.05 11.98 -25.95
N PHE A 297 4.29 12.01 -24.64
CA PHE A 297 3.33 11.64 -23.61
C PHE A 297 2.20 12.67 -23.46
N LYS A 298 1.09 12.46 -24.18
CA LYS A 298 -0.10 13.33 -24.13
C LYS A 298 -1.38 12.51 -24.17
N TRP A 299 -2.40 12.99 -23.45
CA TRP A 299 -3.75 12.45 -23.51
C TRP A 299 -4.30 12.50 -24.94
N LYS A 300 -4.85 11.38 -25.39
CA LYS A 300 -5.61 11.25 -26.64
C LYS A 300 -7.08 11.09 -26.29
N GLU A 301 -7.87 12.12 -26.61
CA GLU A 301 -9.32 12.13 -26.38
C GLU A 301 -10.06 11.07 -27.22
N GLY A 302 -11.23 10.65 -26.75
CA GLY A 302 -12.23 9.96 -27.59
C GLY A 302 -12.02 8.45 -27.72
N GLN A 303 -11.21 7.83 -26.86
CA GLN A 303 -11.17 6.37 -26.76
C GLN A 303 -12.35 5.87 -25.93
N VAL A 304 -13.43 5.49 -26.62
CA VAL A 304 -14.61 4.89 -26.00
C VAL A 304 -14.23 3.55 -25.37
N CYS A 305 -14.27 3.49 -24.04
CA CYS A 305 -14.07 2.27 -23.27
C CYS A 305 -15.42 1.70 -22.83
N ARG A 306 -15.67 0.42 -23.12
CA ARG A 306 -16.88 -0.26 -22.65
C ARG A 306 -16.59 -1.05 -21.38
N ARG A 307 -17.52 -1.01 -20.43
CA ARG A 307 -17.50 -1.88 -19.25
C ARG A 307 -17.37 -3.35 -19.66
N LYS A 308 -16.52 -4.09 -18.96
CA LYS A 308 -16.36 -5.55 -19.13
C LYS A 308 -17.38 -6.29 -18.26
N SER A 309 -17.51 -7.60 -18.46
CA SER A 309 -18.39 -8.41 -17.60
C SER A 309 -17.87 -8.46 -16.17
N VAL A 310 -18.76 -8.73 -15.22
CA VAL A 310 -18.40 -8.99 -13.82
C VAL A 310 -17.37 -10.12 -13.74
N ASP A 311 -17.58 -11.21 -14.49
CA ASP A 311 -16.65 -12.34 -14.57
C ASP A 311 -15.25 -11.93 -15.02
N PHE A 312 -15.15 -11.00 -15.98
CA PHE A 312 -13.85 -10.51 -16.43
C PHE A 312 -13.09 -9.84 -15.27
N TYR A 313 -13.75 -8.95 -14.52
CA TYR A 313 -13.08 -8.27 -13.42
C TYR A 313 -12.68 -9.25 -12.32
N TYR A 314 -13.59 -10.15 -11.93
CA TYR A 314 -13.30 -11.13 -10.89
C TYR A 314 -12.13 -12.06 -11.28
N MET A 315 -12.14 -12.61 -12.50
CA MET A 315 -11.06 -13.45 -13.02
C MET A 315 -9.73 -12.70 -13.18
N SER A 316 -9.76 -11.41 -13.52
CA SER A 316 -8.54 -10.58 -13.62
C SER A 316 -7.96 -10.20 -12.25
N GLY A 317 -8.77 -10.30 -11.19
CA GLY A 317 -8.43 -9.89 -9.84
C GLY A 317 -7.96 -11.01 -8.92
N VAL A 318 -8.43 -12.24 -9.18
CA VAL A 318 -8.11 -13.44 -8.40
C VAL A 318 -6.64 -13.84 -8.53
N HIS A 319 -6.03 -14.20 -7.41
CA HIS A 319 -4.79 -14.95 -7.33
C HIS A 319 -4.99 -16.26 -6.55
N HIS A 320 -3.96 -17.12 -6.50
CA HIS A 320 -4.08 -18.46 -5.91
C HIS A 320 -4.56 -18.43 -4.45
N GLY A 321 -4.03 -17.51 -3.63
CA GLY A 321 -4.52 -17.32 -2.25
C GLY A 321 -6.02 -17.04 -2.13
N ASP A 322 -6.61 -16.28 -3.05
CA ASP A 322 -8.06 -16.04 -3.04
C ASP A 322 -8.85 -17.34 -3.29
N ILE A 323 -8.36 -18.19 -4.20
CA ILE A 323 -8.99 -19.48 -4.51
C ILE A 323 -8.99 -20.38 -3.28
N LEU A 324 -7.86 -20.45 -2.56
CA LEU A 324 -7.75 -21.21 -1.32
C LEU A 324 -8.69 -20.66 -0.25
N PHE A 325 -8.65 -19.35 -0.03
CA PHE A 325 -9.50 -18.66 0.94
C PHE A 325 -10.98 -18.97 0.71
N PHE A 326 -11.48 -18.80 -0.52
CA PHE A 326 -12.90 -19.04 -0.83
C PHE A 326 -13.30 -20.52 -0.84
N SER A 327 -12.36 -21.43 -1.10
CA SER A 327 -12.64 -22.87 -1.06
C SER A 327 -12.76 -23.40 0.37
N ALA A 328 -12.21 -22.66 1.34
CA ALA A 328 -12.16 -23.04 2.74
C ALA A 328 -13.20 -22.32 3.63
N ALA A 329 -13.97 -21.40 3.05
CA ALA A 329 -14.92 -20.51 3.73
C ALA A 329 -16.33 -21.10 3.87
#